data_AF-A0A835IU43-F1
#
_entry.id   AF-A0A835IU43-F1
#
_cell.length_a   1.000
_cell.length_b   1.000
_cell.length_c   1.000
_cell.angle_alpha   90.00
_cell.angle_beta   90.00
_cell.angle_gamma   90.00
#
_symmetry.space_group_name_H-M   'P 1'
#
loop_
_entity.id
_entity.type
_entity.pdbx_description
1 polymer ?
#
loop_
_entity_poly.entity_id
_entity_poly.type
_entity_poly.pdbx_seq_one_letter_code
_entity_poly.pdbx_strand_id
1 'polypeptide(L)'
;MGRLWKAFKSRLTRRYILPFKNKPKRLKKIPKLYRKPTAAAIAYGLDKKATSVGEKNVLIFDLGGGTFDVSLLTIEEGIFEVKATAGDTHLGGEDFDNRMVNHFVQEFKKSTRKTSVEILELLGG
;
A
#
# COMPACT_ATOMS: atom_id res chain seq x y z
N MET A 1 -28.10 -6.70 54.11
CA MET A 1 -27.73 -6.21 52.75
C MET A 1 -27.85 -4.68 52.64
N GLY A 2 -26.92 -3.91 53.21
CA GLY A 2 -27.03 -2.43 53.21
C GLY A 2 -25.71 -1.64 53.29
N ARG A 3 -24.57 -2.31 53.51
CA ARG A 3 -23.23 -1.67 53.50
C ARG A 3 -22.42 -1.99 52.24
N LEU A 4 -22.60 -3.18 51.65
CA LEU A 4 -22.02 -3.51 50.35
C LEU A 4 -22.62 -2.70 49.17
N TRP A 5 -23.89 -2.29 49.25
CA TRP A 5 -24.52 -1.48 48.18
C TRP A 5 -24.06 -0.01 48.19
N LYS A 6 -23.69 0.55 49.36
CA LYS A 6 -23.08 1.88 49.47
C LYS A 6 -21.63 1.90 48.93
N ALA A 7 -20.88 0.82 49.13
CA ALA A 7 -19.54 0.65 48.57
C ALA A 7 -19.55 0.44 47.04
N PHE A 8 -20.61 -0.18 46.51
CA PHE A 8 -20.78 -0.36 45.06
C PHE A 8 -21.20 0.95 44.36
N LYS A 9 -21.94 1.85 45.04
CA LYS A 9 -22.33 3.16 44.50
C LYS A 9 -21.28 4.27 44.64
N SER A 10 -20.25 4.15 45.50
CA SER A 10 -19.22 5.20 45.64
C SER A 10 -18.10 5.11 44.60
N ARG A 11 -17.98 3.99 43.86
CA ARG A 11 -16.95 3.81 42.82
C ARG A 11 -17.42 4.19 41.41
N LEU A 12 -18.64 4.67 41.29
CA LEU A 12 -19.25 5.19 40.06
C LEU A 12 -19.98 6.49 40.39
N THR A 13 -19.23 7.56 40.64
CA THR A 13 -19.60 8.97 40.36
C THR A 13 -18.53 9.92 40.93
N ARG A 14 -17.52 10.22 40.11
CA ARG A 14 -17.02 11.60 39.90
C ARG A 14 -15.97 11.60 38.80
N ARG A 15 -16.51 11.82 37.62
CA ARG A 15 -15.87 12.36 36.43
C ARG A 15 -15.31 13.76 36.79
N TYR A 16 -14.22 14.14 36.13
CA TYR A 16 -13.58 15.47 36.08
C TYR A 16 -12.62 15.84 37.23
N ILE A 17 -11.34 15.48 37.05
CA ILE A 17 -10.19 16.36 36.72
C ILE A 17 -8.97 15.41 36.76
N LEU A 18 -8.57 14.91 35.60
CA LEU A 18 -7.28 14.22 35.44
C LEU A 18 -6.23 15.30 35.16
N PRO A 19 -5.03 15.21 35.78
CA PRO A 19 -3.97 16.17 35.54
C PRO A 19 -3.55 16.11 34.08
N PHE A 20 -3.33 17.29 33.52
CA PHE A 20 -2.85 17.53 32.17
C PHE A 20 -1.43 16.94 32.03
N LYS A 21 -1.31 15.63 31.77
CA LYS A 21 -0.10 15.07 31.19
C LYS A 21 -0.17 15.31 29.69
N ASN A 22 0.48 16.37 29.25
CA ASN A 22 0.80 16.61 27.85
C ASN A 22 1.37 15.33 27.22
N LYS A 23 0.54 14.59 26.48
CA LYS A 23 1.01 13.82 25.33
C LYS A 23 0.39 14.47 24.11
N PRO A 24 1.17 15.03 23.19
CA PRO A 24 0.61 15.62 21.99
C PRO A 24 -0.23 14.55 21.29
N LYS A 25 -1.43 14.95 20.86
CA LYS A 25 -2.29 14.18 19.96
C LYS A 25 -1.55 14.02 18.62
N ARG A 26 -0.60 13.11 18.55
CA ARG A 26 -0.13 12.60 17.28
C ARG A 26 -1.09 11.47 16.94
N LEU A 27 -2.11 11.79 16.14
CA LEU A 27 -2.68 10.81 15.23
C LEU A 27 -1.47 10.16 14.55
N LYS A 28 -1.09 8.95 14.99
CA LYS A 28 -0.15 8.14 14.22
C LYS A 28 -0.91 7.81 12.94
N LYS A 29 -0.74 8.66 11.93
CA LYS A 29 -1.00 8.32 10.54
C LYS A 29 -0.22 7.03 10.34
N ILE A 30 -0.90 5.90 10.37
CA ILE A 30 -0.28 4.59 10.18
C ILE A 30 0.31 4.68 8.77
N PRO A 31 1.63 4.62 8.58
CA PRO A 31 2.19 4.72 7.25
C PRO A 31 1.81 3.45 6.49
N LYS A 32 0.65 3.48 5.81
CA LYS A 32 0.17 2.39 4.95
C LYS A 32 1.22 2.02 3.90
N LEU A 33 2.05 2.98 3.51
CA LEU A 33 3.12 2.82 2.54
C LEU A 33 4.30 1.97 3.05
N TYR A 34 4.62 1.99 4.35
CA TYR A 34 5.78 1.29 4.91
C TYR A 34 5.60 -0.24 4.97
N ARG A 35 4.40 -0.75 4.69
CA ARG A 35 4.09 -2.18 4.85
C ARG A 35 4.08 -2.97 3.56
N LYS A 36 3.86 -2.35 2.39
CA LYS A 36 3.85 -3.05 1.10
C LYS A 36 5.17 -3.78 0.82
N PRO A 37 6.34 -3.12 0.84
CA PRO A 37 7.60 -3.78 0.54
C PRO A 37 7.93 -4.88 1.56
N THR A 38 7.78 -4.61 2.85
CA THR A 38 8.03 -5.61 3.89
C THR A 38 7.06 -6.79 3.81
N ALA A 39 5.78 -6.56 3.51
CA ALA A 39 4.80 -7.63 3.33
C ALA A 39 5.10 -8.48 2.10
N ALA A 40 5.53 -7.86 0.99
CA ALA A 40 5.96 -8.59 -0.21
C ALA A 40 7.19 -9.47 0.09
N ALA A 41 8.17 -8.94 0.82
CA ALA A 41 9.36 -9.70 1.23
C ALA A 41 9.02 -10.91 2.12
N ILE A 42 8.11 -10.72 3.09
CA ILE A 42 7.62 -11.80 3.97
C ILE A 42 6.81 -12.82 3.16
N ALA A 43 5.91 -12.39 2.27
CA ALA A 43 5.10 -13.29 1.44
C ALA A 43 5.95 -14.15 0.51
N TYR A 44 7.07 -13.62 0.03
CA TYR A 44 8.05 -14.37 -0.76
C TYR A 44 8.88 -15.38 0.08
N GLY A 45 8.68 -15.40 1.40
CA GLY A 45 9.38 -16.31 2.31
C GLY A 45 10.84 -15.93 2.55
N LEU A 46 11.20 -14.65 2.39
CA LEU A 46 12.55 -14.17 2.66
C LEU A 46 12.87 -14.15 4.17
N ASP A 47 11.85 -14.20 5.02
CA ASP A 47 11.95 -14.40 6.48
C ASP A 47 12.55 -15.77 6.83
N LYS A 48 12.15 -16.83 6.12
CA LYS A 48 12.61 -18.21 6.35
C LYS A 48 13.97 -18.49 5.73
N LYS A 49 14.31 -17.77 4.65
CA LYS A 49 15.65 -17.81 4.03
C LYS A 49 16.67 -16.94 4.78
N ALA A 50 16.28 -16.19 5.80
CA ALA A 50 17.19 -15.36 6.59
C ALA A 50 18.11 -16.16 7.55
N THR A 51 17.99 -17.49 7.58
CA THR A 51 18.92 -18.40 8.27
C THR A 51 20.25 -18.60 7.55
N SER A 52 20.43 -18.04 6.34
CA SER A 52 21.75 -17.96 5.70
C SER A 52 22.56 -16.83 6.33
N VAL A 53 23.75 -17.15 6.87
CA VAL A 53 24.67 -16.20 7.49
C VAL A 53 25.01 -15.07 6.50
N GLY A 54 24.58 -13.83 6.80
CA GLY A 54 24.94 -12.62 6.06
C GLY A 54 23.78 -11.67 5.74
N GLU A 55 24.12 -10.39 5.55
CA GLU A 55 23.22 -9.33 5.08
C GLU A 55 22.70 -9.65 3.66
N LYS A 56 21.40 -9.46 3.43
CA LYS A 56 20.78 -9.62 2.10
C LYS A 56 20.10 -8.34 1.65
N ASN A 57 20.48 -7.85 0.48
CA ASN A 57 19.81 -6.73 -0.16
C ASN A 57 18.75 -7.22 -1.15
N VAL A 58 17.54 -6.66 -1.06
CA VAL A 58 16.35 -7.07 -1.79
C VAL A 58 15.72 -5.85 -2.43
N LEU A 59 15.58 -5.88 -3.75
CA LEU A 59 14.84 -4.88 -4.50
C LEU A 59 13.41 -5.37 -4.75
N ILE A 60 12.43 -4.56 -4.40
CA ILE A 60 11.01 -4.85 -4.60
C ILE A 60 10.45 -3.80 -5.54
N PHE A 61 9.82 -4.25 -6.61
CA PHE A 61 9.07 -3.38 -7.53
C PHE A 61 7.57 -3.73 -7.43
N ASP A 62 6.72 -2.71 -7.30
CA ASP A 62 5.26 -2.79 -7.25
C ASP A 62 4.72 -2.00 -8.44
N LEU A 63 4.21 -2.71 -9.46
CA LEU A 63 3.55 -2.12 -10.61
C LEU A 63 2.04 -2.20 -10.41
N GLY A 64 1.46 -1.11 -9.93
CA GLY A 64 0.02 -0.96 -9.75
C GLY A 64 -0.69 -0.45 -11.00
N GLY A 65 -1.99 -0.16 -10.88
CA GLY A 65 -2.80 0.35 -11.99
C GLY A 65 -2.42 1.75 -12.47
N GLY A 66 -1.90 2.62 -11.59
CA GLY A 66 -1.48 3.98 -11.97
C GLY A 66 -0.18 4.44 -11.30
N THR A 67 0.49 3.55 -10.57
CA THR A 67 1.73 3.87 -9.85
C THR A 67 2.73 2.74 -10.00
N PHE A 68 4.00 3.13 -10.12
CA PHE A 68 5.13 2.24 -10.17
C PHE A 68 6.06 2.59 -9.02
N ASP A 69 6.13 1.73 -8.00
CA ASP A 69 6.94 1.95 -6.81
C ASP A 69 8.10 0.94 -6.78
N VAL A 70 9.28 1.40 -6.35
CA VAL A 70 10.47 0.56 -6.15
C VAL A 70 11.01 0.81 -4.75
N SER A 71 11.30 -0.24 -4.01
CA SER A 71 11.88 -0.17 -2.67
C SER A 71 13.09 -1.09 -2.54
N LEU A 72 14.17 -0.58 -1.95
CA LEU A 72 15.35 -1.35 -1.56
C LEU A 72 15.26 -1.69 -0.08
N LEU A 73 15.38 -2.97 0.25
CA LEU A 73 15.36 -3.49 1.60
C LEU A 73 16.66 -4.22 1.89
N THR A 74 17.10 -4.11 3.14
CA THR A 74 18.13 -4.97 3.72
C THR A 74 17.45 -5.93 4.69
N ILE A 75 17.84 -7.20 4.64
CA ILE A 75 17.41 -8.25 5.54
C ILE A 75 18.63 -8.77 6.29
N GLU A 76 18.60 -8.64 7.61
CA GLU A 76 19.64 -9.13 8.51
C GLU A 76 18.97 -9.72 9.75
N GLU A 77 19.30 -10.96 10.10
CA GLU A 77 18.73 -11.66 11.28
C GLU A 77 17.19 -11.64 11.36
N GLY A 78 16.51 -11.64 10.21
CA GLY A 78 15.04 -11.56 10.13
C GLY A 78 14.46 -10.16 10.35
N ILE A 79 15.31 -9.15 10.54
CA ILE A 79 14.94 -7.73 10.55
C ILE A 79 14.92 -7.23 9.12
N PHE A 80 13.80 -6.62 8.72
CA PHE A 80 13.63 -5.99 7.41
C PHE A 80 13.74 -4.49 7.55
N GLU A 81 14.75 -3.89 6.93
CA GLU A 81 14.97 -2.44 6.93
C GLU A 81 14.78 -1.90 5.51
N VAL A 82 13.90 -0.90 5.35
CA VAL A 82 13.74 -0.20 4.06
C VAL A 82 14.82 0.88 3.97
N LYS A 83 15.72 0.76 3.01
CA LYS A 83 16.83 1.71 2.78
C LYS A 83 16.42 2.88 1.90
N ALA A 84 15.62 2.61 0.87
CA ALA A 84 15.14 3.63 -0.05
C ALA A 84 13.81 3.20 -0.68
N THR A 85 12.98 4.19 -1.01
CA THR A 85 11.79 4.02 -1.84
C THR A 85 11.78 5.14 -2.88
N ALA A 86 11.57 4.79 -4.14
CA ALA A 86 11.41 5.69 -5.27
C ALA A 86 10.29 5.15 -6.17
N GLY A 87 9.88 5.90 -7.18
CA GLY A 87 8.82 5.47 -8.07
C GLY A 87 8.26 6.60 -8.93
N ASP A 88 7.31 6.26 -9.78
CA ASP A 88 6.52 7.17 -10.59
C ASP A 88 5.04 7.02 -10.22
N THR A 89 4.43 8.11 -9.77
CA THR A 89 3.03 8.14 -9.34
C THR A 89 2.04 8.26 -10.51
N HIS A 90 2.54 8.34 -11.75
CA HIS A 90 1.74 8.49 -12.96
C HIS A 90 2.12 7.45 -14.03
N LEU A 91 2.73 6.34 -13.61
CA LEU A 91 3.05 5.21 -14.47
C LEU A 91 2.46 3.95 -13.86
N GLY A 92 1.59 3.26 -14.57
CA GLY A 92 1.02 2.00 -14.10
C GLY A 92 0.36 1.18 -15.21
N GLY A 93 -0.43 0.18 -14.82
CA GLY A 93 -1.22 -0.68 -15.71
C GLY A 93 -2.04 0.09 -16.75
N GLU A 94 -2.63 1.22 -16.37
CA GLU A 94 -3.46 2.05 -17.24
C GLU A 94 -2.67 2.58 -18.44
N ASP A 95 -1.38 2.90 -18.28
CA ASP A 95 -0.54 3.31 -19.41
C ASP A 95 -0.36 2.18 -20.43
N PHE A 96 -0.24 0.94 -19.95
CA PHE A 96 -0.15 -0.24 -20.82
C PHE A 96 -1.47 -0.49 -21.54
N ASP A 97 -2.59 -0.40 -20.81
CA ASP A 97 -3.93 -0.55 -21.38
C ASP A 97 -4.18 0.51 -22.46
N ASN A 98 -3.88 1.78 -22.17
CA ASN A 98 -4.03 2.89 -23.11
C ASN A 98 -3.14 2.73 -24.34
N ARG A 99 -1.88 2.29 -24.18
CA ARG A 99 -0.99 2.01 -25.31
C ARG A 99 -1.50 0.86 -26.17
N MET A 100 -2.03 -0.19 -25.55
CA MET A 100 -2.58 -1.34 -26.25
C MET A 100 -3.84 -0.97 -27.05
N VAL A 101 -4.77 -0.23 -26.44
CA VAL A 101 -5.96 0.30 -27.11
C VAL A 101 -5.56 1.19 -28.29
N ASN A 102 -4.65 2.14 -28.08
CA ASN A 102 -4.17 3.02 -29.15
C ASN A 102 -3.51 2.25 -30.29
N HIS A 103 -2.72 1.22 -29.97
CA HIS A 103 -2.11 0.37 -30.98
C HIS A 103 -3.16 -0.35 -31.82
N PHE A 104 -4.14 -1.00 -31.19
CA PHE A 104 -5.20 -1.68 -31.93
C PHE A 104 -6.07 -0.72 -32.74
N VAL A 105 -6.43 0.45 -32.20
CA VAL A 105 -7.15 1.48 -32.95
C VAL A 105 -6.38 1.89 -34.21
N GLN A 106 -5.05 2.04 -34.13
CA GLN A 106 -4.22 2.34 -35.30
C GLN A 106 -4.18 1.20 -36.32
N GLU A 107 -4.02 -0.04 -35.86
CA GLU A 107 -4.02 -1.21 -36.75
C GLU A 107 -5.38 -1.40 -37.45
N PHE A 108 -6.50 -1.19 -36.75
CA PHE A 108 -7.82 -1.23 -37.36
C PHE A 108 -8.04 -0.12 -38.40
N LYS A 109 -7.55 1.10 -38.17
CA LYS A 109 -7.59 2.19 -39.16
C LYS A 109 -6.74 1.91 -40.41
N LYS A 110 -5.67 1.13 -40.29
CA LYS A 110 -4.85 0.71 -41.44
C LYS A 110 -5.52 -0.43 -42.22
N SER A 111 -6.12 -1.37 -41.50
CA SER A 111 -6.75 -2.58 -42.05
C SER A 111 -8.13 -2.28 -42.68
N THR A 112 -8.89 -1.38 -42.09
CA THR A 112 -10.20 -0.96 -42.57
C THR A 112 -10.13 0.50 -43.02
N ARG A 113 -10.59 0.84 -44.23
CA ARG A 113 -10.74 2.26 -44.68
C ARG A 113 -11.81 3.04 -43.89
N LYS A 114 -12.12 2.60 -42.67
CA LYS A 114 -13.14 3.18 -41.82
C LYS A 114 -12.54 4.27 -40.95
N THR A 115 -13.31 5.31 -40.69
CA THR A 115 -12.88 6.43 -39.84
C THR A 115 -13.02 6.06 -38.36
N SER A 116 -12.33 6.80 -37.49
CA SER A 116 -12.33 6.56 -36.03
C SER A 116 -13.74 6.48 -35.42
N VAL A 117 -14.70 7.20 -36.02
CA VAL A 117 -16.10 7.29 -35.57
C VAL A 117 -16.82 5.96 -35.81
N GLU A 118 -16.66 5.36 -36.99
CA GLU A 118 -17.28 4.08 -37.36
C GLU A 118 -16.72 2.90 -36.55
N ILE A 119 -15.46 2.99 -36.10
CA ILE A 119 -14.84 1.96 -35.25
C ILE A 119 -15.42 2.02 -33.82
N LEU A 120 -15.66 3.23 -33.28
CA LEU A 120 -16.25 3.41 -31.96
C LEU A 120 -17.71 2.93 -31.89
N GLU A 121 -18.49 3.15 -32.97
CA GLU A 121 -19.86 2.63 -33.07
C GLU A 121 -19.91 1.10 -33.10
N LEU A 122 -18.91 0.43 -33.71
CA LEU A 122 -18.82 -1.03 -33.77
C LEU A 122 -18.41 -1.67 -32.45
N LEU A 123 -17.66 -0.95 -31.62
CA LEU A 123 -17.20 -1.45 -30.32
C LEU A 123 -18.21 -1.22 -29.19
N GLY A 124 -19.40 -0.68 -29.50
CA GLY A 124 -20.53 -0.61 -28.58
C GLY A 124 -20.33 0.42 -27.47
N GLY A 125 -20.36 1.70 -27.84
CA GLY A 125 -20.20 2.85 -26.93
C GLY A 125 -20.93 2.75 -25.59
#